data_AF-A0A562B565-F1
#
_entry.id   AF-A0A562B565-F1
#
_cell.length_a   1.000
_cell.length_b   1.000
_cell.length_c   1.000
_cell.angle_alpha   90.00
_cell.angle_beta   90.00
_cell.angle_gamma   90.00
#
_symmetry.space_group_name_H-M   'P 1'
#
loop_
_entity.id
_entity.type
_entity.pdbx_description
1 polymer ?
#
loop_
_entity_poly.entity_id
_entity_poly.type
_entity_poly.pdbx_seq_one_letter_code
_entity_poly.pdbx_strand_id
1 'polypeptide(L)'
;MPLPISAGFPAPAPSPQPQAPSGSAAAIRWLPDHLVRQILDYLDGPSRRCFNGIDRHALAMEATQRRANLLVAASRWAGSTGRLAVLSAQAALLPAPCQPRVLNALIDRIRTVGDAATPALGAIVPRIMALPSALRGAAVPDGARGARARIPPRPAAGGSWAAAADNDEEARLLGQQADALVKDVERGTPGAHAAFADWLARVDAVTPRSARVPAFKAAAAAMRFVADKDAWTVFGQAIAPLSGRERADILAAPFMAPGARICFDAVLGLVADLPAGYRDRLLAELVWQISHIDAQEQVECLGALIDVAGHEPAMVCADTLVELLTNTDMLFPAGESLVLEHADRMLRRLRLAEQADLIATVARRELVGCRQWALSRLPMLAQGQAAHQLTDDAGVGAVIPYRAEIVRCVIAVMAGRNIGPSPLEVGRLWPELCKAFEALEQGAREFALAALRQLLPHLSEAQRDQASALLGAVDPRGAR
;
A
#
# COMPACT_ATOMS: atom_id res chain seq x y z
N MET A 1 64.36 -32.26 57.07
CA MET A 1 63.16 -32.22 56.21
C MET A 1 62.03 -31.69 57.07
N PRO A 2 61.55 -30.46 56.81
CA PRO A 2 60.60 -30.19 55.73
C PRO A 2 61.01 -29.01 54.81
N LEU A 3 60.25 -28.86 53.71
CA LEU A 3 60.43 -27.96 52.56
C LEU A 3 60.34 -26.46 52.90
N PRO A 4 61.12 -25.58 52.24
CA PRO A 4 60.90 -24.13 52.30
C PRO A 4 59.95 -23.66 51.19
N ILE A 5 58.96 -22.87 51.61
CA ILE A 5 58.03 -22.14 50.75
C ILE A 5 58.74 -20.88 50.24
N SER A 6 58.87 -20.73 48.93
CA SER A 6 59.07 -19.44 48.26
C SER A 6 58.48 -19.50 46.86
N ALA A 7 57.20 -19.13 46.77
CA ALA A 7 56.56 -18.79 45.52
C ALA A 7 56.75 -17.27 45.30
N GLY A 8 57.74 -16.92 44.49
CA GLY A 8 57.81 -15.60 43.86
C GLY A 8 56.82 -15.55 42.71
N PHE A 9 55.77 -14.74 42.82
CA PHE A 9 54.85 -14.47 41.71
C PHE A 9 55.60 -13.70 40.60
N PRO A 10 55.55 -14.15 39.33
CA PRO A 10 56.08 -13.38 38.22
C PRO A 10 55.20 -12.14 37.98
N ALA A 11 55.87 -11.02 37.70
CA ALA A 11 55.21 -9.76 37.37
C ALA A 11 54.20 -9.94 36.22
N PRO A 12 53.01 -9.33 36.28
CA PRO A 12 52.02 -9.45 35.23
C PRO A 12 52.57 -8.88 33.93
N ALA A 13 52.48 -9.67 32.86
CA ALA A 13 52.83 -9.26 31.51
C ALA A 13 52.06 -7.97 31.15
N PRO A 14 52.70 -7.01 30.44
CA PRO A 14 52.05 -5.78 30.04
C PRO A 14 50.79 -6.10 29.22
N SER A 15 49.66 -5.55 29.66
CA SER A 15 48.40 -5.69 28.96
C SER A 15 48.56 -5.20 27.51
N PRO A 16 48.10 -5.96 26.50
CA PRO A 16 48.21 -5.53 25.12
C PRO A 16 47.45 -4.21 24.95
N GLN A 17 48.17 -3.16 24.55
CA GLN A 17 47.55 -1.90 24.15
C GLN A 17 46.56 -2.20 23.01
N PRO A 18 45.33 -1.65 23.04
CA PRO A 18 44.36 -1.83 21.98
C PRO A 18 44.94 -1.24 20.70
N GLN A 19 45.38 -2.13 19.79
CA GLN A 19 45.78 -1.72 18.46
C GLN A 19 44.60 -1.00 17.80
N ALA A 20 44.85 0.19 17.28
CA ALA A 20 43.88 0.91 16.47
C ALA A 20 43.41 -0.02 15.34
N PRO A 21 42.08 -0.14 15.09
CA PRO A 21 41.58 -1.03 14.07
C PRO A 21 42.22 -0.67 12.72
N SER A 22 42.79 -1.67 12.05
CA SER A 22 43.30 -1.53 10.69
C SER A 22 42.21 -0.92 9.79
N GLY A 23 42.60 -0.08 8.83
CA GLY A 23 41.66 0.67 7.97
C GLY A 23 40.59 -0.20 7.28
N SER A 24 40.88 -1.49 7.10
CA SER A 24 39.95 -2.51 6.57
C SER A 24 38.77 -2.80 7.49
N ALA A 25 38.96 -2.83 8.82
CA ALA A 25 37.89 -3.07 9.79
C ALA A 25 36.97 -1.85 9.97
N ALA A 26 37.47 -0.64 9.69
CA ALA A 26 36.67 0.59 9.68
C ALA A 26 35.83 0.70 8.41
N ALA A 27 36.32 0.22 7.25
CA ALA A 27 35.60 0.27 5.97
C ALA A 27 34.38 -0.67 5.93
N ILE A 28 34.46 -1.84 6.57
CA ILE A 28 33.35 -2.82 6.59
C ILE A 28 32.14 -2.32 7.40
N ARG A 29 32.34 -1.41 8.37
CA ARG A 29 31.25 -0.83 9.19
C ARG A 29 30.27 0.05 8.40
N TRP A 30 30.61 0.42 7.18
CA TRP A 30 29.80 1.28 6.31
C TRP A 30 29.09 0.52 5.18
N LEU A 31 29.24 -0.81 5.13
CA LEU A 31 28.62 -1.62 4.10
C LEU A 31 27.14 -1.91 4.45
N PRO A 32 26.21 -1.78 3.48
CA PRO A 32 24.82 -2.20 3.63
C PRO A 32 24.67 -3.68 4.01
N ASP A 33 23.65 -4.01 4.81
CA ASP A 33 23.42 -5.36 5.39
C ASP A 33 23.45 -6.53 4.37
N HIS A 34 22.95 -6.30 3.15
CA HIS A 34 22.93 -7.33 2.11
C HIS A 34 24.32 -7.65 1.56
N LEU A 35 25.22 -6.66 1.51
CA LEU A 35 26.60 -6.82 1.06
C LEU A 35 27.46 -7.49 2.13
N VAL A 36 27.25 -7.17 3.41
CA VAL A 36 27.94 -7.85 4.51
C VAL A 36 27.56 -9.34 4.56
N ARG A 37 26.27 -9.68 4.37
CA ARG A 37 25.82 -11.07 4.29
C ARG A 37 26.38 -11.81 3.07
N GLN A 38 26.33 -11.20 1.88
CA GLN A 38 26.97 -11.77 0.70
C GLN A 38 28.46 -12.05 0.97
N ILE A 39 29.20 -11.10 1.54
CA ILE A 39 30.63 -11.28 1.83
C ILE A 39 30.84 -12.43 2.83
N LEU A 40 30.03 -12.55 3.88
CA LEU A 40 30.14 -13.63 4.87
C LEU A 40 29.77 -15.01 4.27
N ASP A 41 28.83 -15.04 3.33
CA ASP A 41 28.43 -16.27 2.62
C ASP A 41 29.56 -16.82 1.73
N TYR A 42 30.45 -15.95 1.23
CA TYR A 42 31.63 -16.33 0.44
C TYR A 42 32.88 -16.71 1.27
N LEU A 43 32.87 -16.56 2.60
CA LEU A 43 34.04 -16.86 3.45
C LEU A 43 34.03 -18.28 4.02
N ASP A 44 35.22 -18.89 4.12
CA ASP A 44 35.40 -20.22 4.71
C ASP A 44 35.25 -20.22 6.25
N GLY A 45 35.03 -21.41 6.82
CA GLY A 45 34.76 -21.59 8.25
C GLY A 45 35.84 -21.02 9.21
N PRO A 46 37.15 -21.09 8.90
CA PRO A 46 38.20 -20.42 9.67
C PRO A 46 38.12 -18.89 9.60
N SER A 47 37.86 -18.32 8.43
CA SER A 47 37.69 -16.86 8.26
C SER A 47 36.47 -16.35 9.01
N ARG A 48 35.34 -17.08 8.98
CA ARG A 48 34.14 -16.74 9.77
C ARG A 48 34.42 -16.65 11.27
N ARG A 49 35.28 -17.51 11.83
CA ARG A 49 35.61 -17.52 13.26
C ARG A 49 36.41 -16.30 13.72
N CYS A 50 37.24 -15.71 12.85
CA CYS A 50 37.93 -14.44 13.13
C CYS A 50 36.95 -13.25 13.21
N PHE A 51 35.74 -13.40 12.66
CA PHE A 51 34.67 -12.40 12.64
C PHE A 51 33.61 -12.60 13.74
N ASN A 52 33.76 -13.55 14.67
CA ASN A 52 32.79 -13.80 15.76
C ASN A 52 32.53 -12.59 16.70
N GLY A 53 33.45 -11.62 16.77
CA GLY A 53 33.20 -10.33 17.44
C GLY A 53 32.28 -9.39 16.64
N ILE A 54 32.34 -9.51 15.31
CA ILE A 54 31.48 -8.82 14.36
C ILE A 54 30.09 -9.45 14.35
N ASP A 55 29.92 -10.76 14.56
CA ASP A 55 28.59 -11.38 14.70
C ASP A 55 27.82 -10.86 15.92
N ARG A 56 28.46 -10.71 17.08
CA ARG A 56 27.80 -10.10 18.26
C ARG A 56 27.48 -8.63 18.05
N HIS A 57 28.35 -7.90 17.34
CA HIS A 57 28.10 -6.51 16.98
C HIS A 57 26.99 -6.38 15.93
N ALA A 58 26.96 -7.28 14.94
CA ALA A 58 25.94 -7.37 13.90
C ALA A 58 24.59 -7.74 14.50
N LEU A 59 24.53 -8.69 15.45
CA LEU A 59 23.31 -9.03 16.18
C LEU A 59 22.81 -7.88 17.08
N ALA A 60 23.72 -7.14 17.74
CA ALA A 60 23.36 -5.96 18.52
C ALA A 60 22.89 -4.79 17.63
N MET A 61 23.52 -4.61 16.48
CA MET A 61 23.10 -3.66 15.44
C MET A 61 21.76 -4.08 14.83
N GLU A 62 21.54 -5.36 14.59
CA GLU A 62 20.29 -5.91 14.06
C GLU A 62 19.15 -5.76 15.06
N ALA A 63 19.39 -5.98 16.36
CA ALA A 63 18.41 -5.72 17.42
C ALA A 63 18.04 -4.24 17.49
N THR A 64 19.04 -3.36 17.38
CA THR A 64 18.85 -1.90 17.35
C THR A 64 18.09 -1.45 16.10
N GLN A 65 18.43 -2.02 14.94
CA GLN A 65 17.80 -1.72 13.67
C GLN A 65 16.37 -2.26 13.57
N ARG A 66 16.11 -3.46 14.12
CA ARG A 66 14.77 -4.00 14.32
C ARG A 66 13.94 -3.11 15.23
N ARG A 67 14.50 -2.61 16.34
CA ARG A 67 13.83 -1.65 17.22
C ARG A 67 13.53 -0.33 16.51
N ALA A 68 14.45 0.18 15.69
CA ALA A 68 14.21 1.35 14.86
C ALA A 68 13.15 1.11 13.78
N ASN A 69 13.14 -0.06 13.14
CA ASN A 69 12.11 -0.46 12.16
C ASN A 69 10.72 -0.55 12.83
N LEU A 70 10.65 -1.12 14.03
CA LEU A 70 9.41 -1.20 14.81
C LEU A 70 8.91 0.18 15.20
N LEU A 71 9.80 1.11 15.57
CA LEU A 71 9.42 2.49 15.88
C LEU A 71 8.94 3.27 14.65
N VAL A 72 9.55 3.06 13.48
CA VAL A 72 9.07 3.61 12.20
C VAL A 72 7.72 3.00 11.80
N ALA A 73 7.54 1.69 12.00
CA ALA A 73 6.27 1.04 11.73
C ALA A 73 5.18 1.55 12.70
N ALA A 74 5.50 1.68 13.99
CA ALA A 74 4.59 2.18 15.01
C ALA A 74 4.24 3.65 14.80
N SER A 75 5.15 4.47 14.25
CA SER A 75 4.84 5.86 13.93
C SER A 75 3.74 5.96 12.88
N ARG A 76 3.68 5.06 11.89
CA ARG A 76 2.59 5.03 10.88
C ARG A 76 1.20 4.87 11.50
N TRP A 77 1.11 4.20 12.64
CA TRP A 77 -0.15 3.93 13.35
C TRP A 77 -0.39 4.88 14.54
N ALA A 78 0.53 5.81 14.79
CA ALA A 78 0.34 6.83 15.80
C ALA A 78 -0.70 7.84 15.31
N GLY A 79 -1.91 7.76 15.85
CA GLY A 79 -3.02 8.68 15.56
C GLY A 79 -3.24 9.77 16.62
N SER A 80 -2.36 9.86 17.63
CA SER A 80 -2.47 10.87 18.69
C SER A 80 -1.12 11.43 19.11
N THR A 81 -1.12 12.66 19.63
CA THR A 81 0.08 13.34 20.14
C THR A 81 0.72 12.65 21.32
N GLY A 82 -0.08 12.10 22.24
CA GLY A 82 0.44 11.31 23.36
C GLY A 82 1.27 10.11 22.89
N ARG A 83 0.80 9.39 21.87
CA ARG A 83 1.56 8.27 21.27
C ARG A 83 2.81 8.75 20.54
N LEU A 84 2.75 9.86 19.82
CA LEU A 84 3.91 10.45 19.16
C LEU A 84 4.98 10.93 20.16
N ALA A 85 4.57 11.48 21.31
CA ALA A 85 5.48 11.86 22.39
C ALA A 85 6.19 10.65 23.00
N VAL A 86 5.46 9.55 23.24
CA VAL A 86 6.02 8.28 23.71
C VAL A 86 7.01 7.69 22.69
N LEU A 87 6.65 7.65 21.41
CA LEU A 87 7.54 7.16 20.36
C LEU A 87 8.79 8.04 20.18
N SER A 88 8.63 9.36 20.33
CA SER A 88 9.76 10.30 20.34
C SER A 88 10.69 10.04 21.53
N ALA A 89 10.15 9.79 22.73
CA ALA A 89 10.94 9.42 23.91
C ALA A 89 11.68 8.09 23.70
N GLN A 90 11.06 7.11 23.04
CA GLN A 90 11.72 5.84 22.70
C GLN A 90 12.79 6.01 21.61
N ALA A 91 12.61 6.95 20.67
CA ALA A 91 13.62 7.28 19.67
C ALA A 91 14.90 7.84 20.32
N ALA A 92 14.79 8.58 21.44
CA ALA A 92 15.93 9.10 22.18
C ALA A 92 16.81 8.00 22.82
N LEU A 93 16.25 6.80 23.03
CA LEU A 93 16.96 5.64 23.55
C LEU A 93 17.72 4.85 22.46
N LEU A 94 17.55 5.21 21.18
CA LEU A 94 18.29 4.59 20.09
C LEU A 94 19.71 5.18 19.98
N PRO A 95 20.69 4.42 19.48
CA PRO A 95 21.98 4.97 19.08
C PRO A 95 21.84 6.06 18.01
N ALA A 96 22.69 7.08 18.08
CA ALA A 96 22.65 8.26 17.20
C ALA A 96 22.53 7.97 15.69
N PRO A 97 23.12 6.90 15.11
CA PRO A 97 22.96 6.58 13.68
C PRO A 97 21.51 6.23 13.28
N CYS A 98 20.72 5.66 14.19
CA CYS A 98 19.35 5.22 13.91
C CYS A 98 18.30 6.30 14.20
N GLN A 99 18.65 7.30 15.03
CA GLN A 99 17.73 8.37 15.45
C GLN A 99 17.18 9.20 14.26
N PRO A 100 17.98 9.66 13.27
CA PRO A 100 17.48 10.47 12.16
C PRO A 100 16.33 9.83 11.40
N ARG A 101 16.41 8.53 11.13
CA ARG A 101 15.39 7.79 10.38
C ARG A 101 14.06 7.73 11.13
N VAL A 102 14.11 7.45 12.43
CA VAL A 102 12.91 7.38 13.28
C VAL A 102 12.33 8.78 13.50
N LEU A 103 13.16 9.79 13.72
CA LEU A 103 12.74 11.18 13.86
C LEU A 103 12.11 11.72 12.57
N ASN A 104 12.67 11.41 11.40
CA ASN A 104 12.07 11.77 10.10
C ASN A 104 10.71 11.10 9.92
N ALA A 105 10.59 9.81 10.23
CA ALA A 105 9.31 9.10 10.16
C ALA A 105 8.27 9.67 11.15
N LEU A 106 8.71 10.17 12.31
CA LEU A 106 7.83 10.85 13.28
C LEU A 106 7.43 12.25 12.80
N ILE A 107 8.33 13.00 12.19
CA ILE A 107 8.04 14.31 11.57
C ILE A 107 7.05 14.16 10.42
N ASP A 108 7.28 13.18 9.55
CA ASP A 108 6.36 12.88 8.45
C ASP A 108 5.01 12.42 8.97
N ARG A 109 4.98 11.63 10.05
CA ARG A 109 3.72 11.29 10.70
C ARG A 109 3.03 12.51 11.31
N ILE A 110 3.74 13.38 12.01
CA ILE A 110 3.19 14.62 12.60
C ILE A 110 2.55 15.49 11.52
N ARG A 111 3.15 15.57 10.33
CA ARG A 111 2.56 16.23 9.16
C ARG A 111 1.26 15.59 8.69
N THR A 112 1.08 14.29 8.90
CA THR A 112 -0.14 13.56 8.52
C THR A 112 -1.23 13.50 9.58
N VAL A 113 -0.91 13.74 10.87
CA VAL A 113 -1.88 13.55 11.96
C VAL A 113 -2.78 14.77 12.19
N GLY A 114 -2.37 15.99 11.79
CA GLY A 114 -3.21 17.20 11.86
C GLY A 114 -3.55 17.67 13.28
N ASP A 115 -3.61 19.00 13.48
CA ASP A 115 -4.13 19.76 14.63
C ASP A 115 -3.46 19.70 16.01
N ALA A 116 -2.51 18.82 16.25
CA ALA A 116 -1.74 18.88 17.51
C ALA A 116 -0.23 18.73 17.28
N ALA A 117 0.24 19.26 16.14
CA ALA A 117 1.65 19.25 15.76
C ALA A 117 2.53 20.12 16.69
N THR A 118 2.02 21.20 17.26
CA THR A 118 2.81 22.21 17.98
C THR A 118 3.49 21.66 19.25
N PRO A 119 2.82 20.90 20.14
CA PRO A 119 3.48 20.29 21.31
C PRO A 119 4.46 19.18 20.91
N ALA A 120 4.13 18.38 19.89
CA ALA A 120 4.97 17.28 19.41
C ALA A 120 6.25 17.79 18.71
N LEU A 121 6.14 18.86 17.92
CA LEU A 121 7.28 19.57 17.34
C LEU A 121 8.14 20.21 18.43
N GLY A 122 7.52 20.79 19.47
CA GLY A 122 8.23 21.31 20.65
C GLY A 122 9.08 20.26 21.37
N ALA A 123 8.68 18.98 21.32
CA ALA A 123 9.46 17.87 21.89
C ALA A 123 10.54 17.31 20.94
N ILE A 124 10.35 17.41 19.62
CA ILE A 124 11.24 16.80 18.61
C ILE A 124 12.33 17.77 18.13
N VAL A 125 12.01 19.04 17.94
CA VAL A 125 12.97 20.05 17.44
C VAL A 125 14.20 20.20 18.35
N PRO A 126 14.08 20.29 19.69
CA PRO A 126 15.25 20.33 20.57
C PRO A 126 16.14 19.08 20.45
N ARG A 127 15.55 17.92 20.13
CA ARG A 127 16.29 16.65 19.98
C ARG A 127 17.04 16.57 18.66
N ILE A 128 16.47 17.09 17.57
CA ILE A 128 17.18 17.26 16.30
C ILE A 128 18.37 18.21 16.49
N MET A 129 18.17 19.28 17.27
CA MET A 129 19.26 20.23 17.57
C MET A 129 20.36 19.64 18.46
N ALA A 130 20.04 18.62 19.27
CA ALA A 130 21.00 17.90 20.10
C ALA A 130 21.81 16.82 19.36
N LEU A 131 21.47 16.50 18.10
CA LEU A 131 22.25 15.54 17.30
C LEU A 131 23.64 16.10 16.93
N PRO A 132 24.66 15.23 16.79
CA PRO A 132 25.96 15.61 16.21
C PRO A 132 25.76 16.33 14.87
N SER A 133 26.54 17.38 14.61
CA SER A 133 26.40 18.24 13.42
C SER A 133 26.42 17.46 12.10
N ALA A 134 27.21 16.38 12.01
CA ALA A 134 27.27 15.48 10.87
C ALA A 134 25.94 14.72 10.61
N LEU A 135 25.14 14.48 11.65
CA LEU A 135 23.86 13.76 11.56
C LEU A 135 22.66 14.70 11.48
N ARG A 136 22.82 15.98 11.84
CA ARG A 136 21.79 17.01 11.67
C ARG A 136 21.39 17.17 10.20
N GLY A 137 22.35 17.11 9.26
CA GLY A 137 22.07 17.18 7.83
C GLY A 137 21.19 16.04 7.30
N ALA A 138 21.31 14.83 7.86
CA ALA A 138 20.49 13.67 7.50
C ALA A 138 19.11 13.65 8.20
N ALA A 139 18.98 14.38 9.32
CA ALA A 139 17.72 14.57 10.06
C ALA A 139 16.96 15.85 9.65
N VAL A 140 17.56 16.66 8.76
CA VAL A 140 16.93 17.85 8.19
C VAL A 140 16.44 17.47 6.79
N PRO A 141 15.12 17.50 6.53
CA PRO A 141 14.59 17.08 5.24
C PRO A 141 15.12 17.99 4.13
N ASP A 142 15.34 17.46 2.92
CA ASP A 142 15.72 18.22 1.72
C ASP A 142 14.77 19.40 1.39
N GLY A 143 13.58 19.44 2.01
CA GLY A 143 12.68 20.58 2.00
C GLY A 143 12.99 21.73 2.99
N ALA A 144 14.04 21.65 3.82
CA ALA A 144 14.29 22.64 4.87
C ALA A 144 14.88 23.97 4.38
N ARG A 145 15.37 24.06 3.12
CA ARG A 145 15.57 25.37 2.48
C ARG A 145 14.25 26.08 2.23
N GLY A 146 13.15 25.34 2.06
CA GLY A 146 11.78 25.87 2.04
C GLY A 146 11.15 26.05 3.43
N ALA A 147 11.62 25.35 4.47
CA ALA A 147 11.09 25.50 5.83
C ALA A 147 11.52 26.81 6.50
N ARG A 148 12.67 27.41 6.12
CA ARG A 148 12.95 28.81 6.49
C ARG A 148 11.93 29.80 5.92
N ALA A 149 11.21 29.43 4.86
CA ALA A 149 10.13 30.21 4.26
C ALA A 149 8.72 29.79 4.74
N ARG A 150 8.60 28.77 5.61
CA ARG A 150 7.32 28.24 6.14
C ARG A 150 7.28 28.08 7.67
N ILE A 151 8.32 28.52 8.38
CA ILE A 151 8.12 29.10 9.70
C ILE A 151 7.40 30.42 9.39
N PRO A 152 6.15 30.65 9.85
CA PRO A 152 5.53 31.94 9.64
C PRO A 152 6.53 33.00 10.14
N PRO A 153 6.89 34.02 9.34
CA PRO A 153 7.61 35.15 9.90
C PRO A 153 6.82 35.58 11.13
N ARG A 154 7.52 35.86 12.24
CA ARG A 154 6.92 36.50 13.42
C ARG A 154 5.86 37.47 12.89
N PRO A 155 4.57 37.30 13.24
CA PRO A 155 3.50 37.99 12.54
C PRO A 155 3.88 39.46 12.42
N ALA A 156 3.93 39.94 11.18
CA ALA A 156 4.25 41.33 10.89
C ALA A 156 3.43 42.18 11.85
N ALA A 157 4.11 43.06 12.58
CA ALA A 157 3.59 43.82 13.71
C ALA A 157 2.07 44.08 13.60
N GLY A 158 1.25 43.27 14.30
CA GLY A 158 -0.20 43.42 14.31
C GLY A 158 -1.03 42.15 14.50
N GLY A 159 -0.60 40.98 13.99
CA GLY A 159 -1.37 39.73 14.13
C GLY A 159 -1.00 38.93 15.40
N SER A 160 -1.87 38.86 16.40
CA SER A 160 -1.61 38.11 17.64
C SER A 160 -1.69 36.59 17.42
N TRP A 161 -0.79 35.82 18.03
CA TRP A 161 -0.88 34.34 18.13
C TRP A 161 -2.20 33.87 18.77
N ALA A 162 -2.90 34.75 19.50
CA ALA A 162 -4.23 34.48 20.04
C ALA A 162 -5.27 34.22 18.93
N ALA A 163 -5.23 34.96 17.82
CA ALA A 163 -6.22 34.80 16.74
C ALA A 163 -6.13 33.43 16.04
N ALA A 164 -4.94 32.84 15.96
CA ALA A 164 -4.77 31.49 15.42
C ALA A 164 -5.31 30.42 16.40
N ALA A 165 -5.09 30.61 17.70
CA ALA A 165 -5.62 29.72 18.74
C ALA A 165 -7.16 29.80 18.86
N ASP A 166 -7.72 31.00 18.69
CA ASP A 166 -9.17 31.22 18.68
C ASP A 166 -9.84 30.51 17.49
N ASN A 167 -9.19 30.53 16.32
CA ASN A 167 -9.70 29.85 15.12
C ASN A 167 -9.62 28.30 15.22
N ASP A 168 -8.58 27.77 15.87
CA ASP A 168 -8.47 26.33 16.13
C ASP A 168 -9.54 25.85 17.12
N GLU A 169 -9.83 26.65 18.16
CA GLU A 169 -10.89 26.36 19.12
C GLU A 169 -12.28 26.49 18.49
N GLU A 170 -12.51 27.49 17.62
CA GLU A 170 -13.73 27.62 16.84
C GLU A 170 -13.94 26.41 15.92
N ALA A 171 -12.90 25.98 15.20
CA ALA A 171 -12.97 24.78 14.35
C ALA A 171 -13.31 23.52 15.17
N ARG A 172 -12.74 23.37 16.37
CA ARG A 172 -13.03 22.27 17.29
C ARG A 172 -14.49 22.28 17.75
N LEU A 173 -15.01 23.46 18.13
CA LEU A 173 -16.41 23.62 18.54
C LEU A 173 -17.37 23.36 17.38
N LEU A 174 -17.06 23.84 16.18
CA LEU A 174 -17.84 23.54 14.97
C LEU A 174 -17.85 22.03 14.69
N GLY A 175 -16.72 21.35 14.80
CA GLY A 175 -16.63 19.89 14.66
C GLY A 175 -17.51 19.12 15.66
N GLN A 176 -17.68 19.62 16.89
CA GLN A 176 -18.58 19.04 17.88
C GLN A 176 -20.06 19.25 17.55
N GLN A 177 -20.40 20.36 16.90
CA GLN A 177 -21.77 20.68 16.49
C GLN A 177 -22.25 19.85 15.29
N ALA A 178 -21.32 19.36 14.46
CA ALA A 178 -21.62 18.64 13.23
C ALA A 178 -22.52 17.40 13.47
N ASP A 179 -22.22 16.58 14.47
CA ASP A 179 -22.96 15.35 14.75
C ASP A 179 -24.42 15.62 15.16
N ALA A 180 -24.67 16.68 15.94
CA ALA A 180 -26.02 17.06 16.35
C ALA A 180 -26.86 17.54 15.15
N LEU A 181 -26.29 18.44 14.33
CA LEU A 181 -26.97 18.99 13.15
C LEU A 181 -27.28 17.90 12.12
N VAL A 182 -26.33 16.99 11.90
CA VAL A 182 -26.51 15.89 10.94
C VAL A 182 -27.57 14.91 11.43
N LYS A 183 -27.64 14.61 12.74
CA LYS A 183 -28.75 13.83 13.31
C LYS A 183 -30.10 14.50 13.15
N ASP A 184 -30.16 15.83 13.21
CA ASP A 184 -31.40 16.56 12.99
C ASP A 184 -31.82 16.53 11.51
N VAL A 185 -30.88 16.56 10.57
CA VAL A 185 -31.10 16.32 9.14
C VAL A 185 -31.59 14.90 8.90
N GLU A 186 -30.94 13.88 9.49
CA GLU A 186 -31.33 12.47 9.38
C GLU A 186 -32.77 12.23 9.88
N ARG A 187 -33.18 12.92 10.96
CA ARG A 187 -34.56 12.84 11.50
C ARG A 187 -35.59 13.62 10.67
N GLY A 188 -35.18 14.38 9.66
CA GLY A 188 -36.07 15.27 8.90
C GLY A 188 -36.62 16.41 9.75
N THR A 189 -35.85 16.92 10.72
CA THR A 189 -36.30 18.01 11.59
C THR A 189 -36.53 19.27 10.75
N PRO A 190 -37.70 19.94 10.86
CA PRO A 190 -37.98 21.15 10.10
C PRO A 190 -36.88 22.21 10.29
N GLY A 191 -36.30 22.69 9.19
CA GLY A 191 -35.22 23.67 9.21
C GLY A 191 -33.81 23.10 9.40
N ALA A 192 -33.63 21.79 9.58
CA ALA A 192 -32.32 21.18 9.78
C ALA A 192 -31.38 21.39 8.59
N HIS A 193 -31.87 21.31 7.35
CA HIS A 193 -31.05 21.59 6.15
C HIS A 193 -30.54 23.02 6.11
N ALA A 194 -31.38 24.00 6.47
CA ALA A 194 -30.97 25.39 6.55
C ALA A 194 -29.91 25.59 7.64
N ALA A 195 -30.13 25.01 8.83
CA ALA A 195 -29.17 25.06 9.93
C ALA A 195 -27.83 24.37 9.58
N PHE A 196 -27.88 23.26 8.83
CA PHE A 196 -26.68 22.58 8.35
C PHE A 196 -25.93 23.41 7.29
N ALA A 197 -26.66 24.03 6.35
CA ALA A 197 -26.07 24.94 5.36
C ALA A 197 -25.43 26.17 6.02
N ASP A 198 -26.10 26.78 7.00
CA ASP A 198 -25.56 27.90 7.78
C ASP A 198 -24.31 27.48 8.56
N TRP A 199 -24.31 26.28 9.13
CA TRP A 199 -23.12 25.72 9.79
C TRP A 199 -21.96 25.51 8.81
N LEU A 200 -22.22 24.99 7.60
CA LEU A 200 -21.20 24.84 6.56
C LEU A 200 -20.61 26.21 6.16
N ALA A 201 -21.45 27.24 6.03
CA ALA A 201 -21.00 28.60 5.74
C ALA A 201 -20.09 29.16 6.86
N ARG A 202 -20.40 28.86 8.13
CA ARG A 202 -19.54 29.22 9.26
C ARG A 202 -18.20 28.49 9.23
N VAL A 203 -18.18 27.19 8.91
CA VAL A 203 -16.92 26.45 8.72
C VAL A 203 -16.11 27.03 7.57
N ASP A 204 -16.76 27.41 6.46
CA ASP A 204 -16.08 28.03 5.32
C ASP A 204 -15.55 29.45 5.62
N ALA A 205 -16.04 30.12 6.67
CA ALA A 205 -15.50 31.40 7.12
C ALA A 205 -14.20 31.25 7.95
N VAL A 206 -13.92 30.07 8.52
CA VAL A 206 -12.74 29.85 9.39
C VAL A 206 -11.44 30.04 8.60
N THR A 207 -10.46 30.71 9.20
CA THR A 207 -9.12 30.91 8.59
C THR A 207 -8.01 30.48 9.56
N PRO A 208 -6.88 29.91 9.08
CA PRO A 208 -6.58 29.56 7.69
C PRO A 208 -7.41 28.38 7.18
N ARG A 209 -7.51 28.20 5.85
CA ARG A 209 -8.33 27.13 5.22
C ARG A 209 -8.05 25.74 5.77
N SER A 210 -6.82 25.45 6.17
CA SER A 210 -6.43 24.16 6.73
C SER A 210 -7.14 23.82 8.06
N ALA A 211 -7.53 24.83 8.84
CA ALA A 211 -8.26 24.64 10.10
C ALA A 211 -9.70 24.13 9.89
N ARG A 212 -10.20 24.14 8.64
CA ARG A 212 -11.56 23.65 8.30
C ARG A 212 -11.65 22.14 8.16
N VAL A 213 -10.55 21.49 7.77
CA VAL A 213 -10.50 20.06 7.44
C VAL A 213 -11.03 19.15 8.56
N PRO A 214 -10.71 19.37 9.85
CA PRO A 214 -11.22 18.55 10.95
C PRO A 214 -12.73 18.69 11.12
N ALA A 215 -13.28 19.91 11.00
CA ALA A 215 -14.72 20.14 11.08
C ALA A 215 -15.45 19.46 9.91
N PHE A 216 -14.92 19.56 8.68
CA PHE A 216 -15.47 18.85 7.54
C PHE A 216 -15.35 17.32 7.67
N LYS A 217 -14.26 16.80 8.24
CA LYS A 217 -14.12 15.37 8.57
C LYS A 217 -15.18 14.91 9.57
N ALA A 218 -15.44 15.71 10.61
CA ALA A 218 -16.47 15.42 11.59
C ALA A 218 -17.87 15.41 10.93
N ALA A 219 -18.16 16.39 10.08
CA ALA A 219 -19.40 16.41 9.30
C ALA A 219 -19.53 15.22 8.36
N ALA A 220 -18.51 14.90 7.55
CA ALA A 220 -18.53 13.71 6.70
C ALA A 220 -18.77 12.42 7.50
N ALA A 221 -18.07 12.27 8.63
CA ALA A 221 -18.25 11.11 9.51
C ALA A 221 -19.68 11.02 10.08
N ALA A 222 -20.32 12.15 10.37
CA ALA A 222 -21.71 12.19 10.81
C ALA A 222 -22.69 11.92 9.64
N MET A 223 -22.39 12.42 8.44
CA MET A 223 -23.21 12.25 7.24
C MET A 223 -23.31 10.81 6.75
N ARG A 224 -22.54 9.88 7.34
CA ARG A 224 -22.58 8.46 7.03
C ARG A 224 -23.96 7.81 7.15
N PHE A 225 -24.93 8.42 7.84
CA PHE A 225 -26.30 7.91 7.96
C PHE A 225 -27.33 8.74 7.18
N VAL A 226 -26.88 9.73 6.42
CA VAL A 226 -27.74 10.63 5.66
C VAL A 226 -27.87 10.10 4.23
N ALA A 227 -29.06 9.61 3.90
CA ALA A 227 -29.44 9.22 2.53
C ALA A 227 -29.91 10.42 1.67
N ASP A 228 -29.97 11.62 2.25
CA ASP A 228 -30.44 12.84 1.60
C ASP A 228 -29.42 13.39 0.59
N LYS A 229 -29.80 13.40 -0.69
CA LYS A 229 -28.98 13.89 -1.80
C LYS A 229 -28.65 15.38 -1.73
N ASP A 230 -29.58 16.20 -1.25
CA ASP A 230 -29.39 17.65 -1.20
C ASP A 230 -28.37 18.01 -0.12
N ALA A 231 -28.40 17.31 1.03
CA ALA A 231 -27.40 17.46 2.07
C ALA A 231 -25.98 17.14 1.56
N TRP A 232 -25.81 16.04 0.80
CA TRP A 232 -24.54 15.70 0.15
C TRP A 232 -24.11 16.71 -0.91
N THR A 233 -25.05 17.26 -1.67
CA THR A 233 -24.76 18.28 -2.68
C THR A 233 -24.23 19.56 -2.04
N VAL A 234 -24.89 20.06 -0.99
CA VAL A 234 -24.46 21.25 -0.25
C VAL A 234 -23.10 20.99 0.42
N PHE A 235 -22.90 19.81 1.01
CA PHE A 235 -21.61 19.41 1.57
C PHE A 235 -20.49 19.40 0.52
N GLY A 236 -20.76 18.85 -0.65
CA GLY A 236 -19.84 18.83 -1.80
C GLY A 236 -19.39 20.21 -2.23
N GLN A 237 -20.34 21.15 -2.34
CA GLN A 237 -20.05 22.55 -2.68
C GLN A 237 -19.17 23.21 -1.61
N ALA A 238 -19.41 22.93 -0.33
CA ALA A 238 -18.62 23.49 0.77
C ALA A 238 -17.17 22.99 0.79
N ILE A 239 -16.91 21.72 0.41
CA ILE A 239 -15.55 21.16 0.35
C ILE A 239 -14.84 21.41 -0.99
N ALA A 240 -15.55 21.84 -2.03
CA ALA A 240 -14.99 22.06 -3.37
C ALA A 240 -13.75 22.99 -3.42
N PRO A 241 -13.63 24.06 -2.59
CA PRO A 241 -12.45 24.92 -2.57
C PRO A 241 -11.18 24.29 -1.98
N LEU A 242 -11.29 23.10 -1.36
CA LEU A 242 -10.15 22.39 -0.75
C LEU A 242 -9.32 21.66 -1.81
N SER A 243 -8.06 21.35 -1.46
CA SER A 243 -7.22 20.55 -2.36
C SER A 243 -7.78 19.15 -2.58
N GLY A 244 -7.47 18.52 -3.71
CA GLY A 244 -7.92 17.15 -4.01
C GLY A 244 -7.59 16.14 -2.90
N ARG A 245 -6.43 16.28 -2.26
CA ARG A 245 -6.03 15.46 -1.12
C ARG A 245 -6.91 15.68 0.11
N GLU A 246 -7.18 16.93 0.47
CA GLU A 246 -8.04 17.26 1.62
C GLU A 246 -9.47 16.76 1.40
N ARG A 247 -10.01 16.95 0.19
CA ARG A 247 -11.33 16.44 -0.20
C ARG A 247 -11.39 14.91 -0.08
N ALA A 248 -10.37 14.21 -0.57
CA ALA A 248 -10.30 12.75 -0.45
C ALA A 248 -10.20 12.29 1.01
N ASP A 249 -9.38 12.95 1.82
CA ASP A 249 -9.25 12.66 3.25
C ASP A 249 -10.56 12.92 4.03
N ILE A 250 -11.37 13.90 3.62
CA ILE A 250 -12.69 14.19 4.18
C ILE A 250 -13.70 13.12 3.76
N LEU A 251 -13.76 12.83 2.45
CA LEU A 251 -14.68 11.84 1.88
C LEU A 251 -14.36 10.40 2.31
N ALA A 252 -13.16 10.10 2.80
CA ALA A 252 -12.83 8.80 3.38
C ALA A 252 -13.49 8.56 4.75
N ALA A 253 -13.84 9.61 5.49
CA ALA A 253 -14.33 9.51 6.86
C ALA A 253 -15.67 8.74 7.05
N PRO A 254 -16.69 8.89 6.18
CA PRO A 254 -17.94 8.15 6.28
C PRO A 254 -17.77 6.64 6.14
N PHE A 255 -16.83 6.21 5.28
CA PHE A 255 -16.65 4.80 4.91
C PHE A 255 -16.01 3.93 6.02
N MET A 256 -15.24 4.54 6.91
CA MET A 256 -14.53 3.83 7.99
C MET A 256 -15.46 3.30 9.10
N ALA A 257 -16.77 3.51 8.98
CA ALA A 257 -17.77 3.15 9.98
C ALA A 257 -18.69 2.02 9.48
N PRO A 258 -18.86 0.93 10.24
CA PRO A 258 -19.78 -0.14 9.88
C PRO A 258 -21.23 0.38 9.79
N GLY A 259 -21.97 -0.03 8.76
CA GLY A 259 -23.41 0.25 8.62
C GLY A 259 -23.77 1.65 8.12
N ALA A 260 -22.85 2.30 7.38
CA ALA A 260 -23.15 3.57 6.72
C ALA A 260 -24.33 3.42 5.74
N ARG A 261 -25.22 4.42 5.73
CA ARG A 261 -26.35 4.59 4.80
C ARG A 261 -26.14 5.88 4.02
N ILE A 262 -25.12 5.87 3.17
CA ILE A 262 -24.78 7.02 2.34
C ILE A 262 -25.71 7.12 1.15
N CYS A 263 -25.96 8.34 0.66
CA CYS A 263 -26.55 8.56 -0.66
C CYS A 263 -25.51 8.19 -1.72
N PHE A 264 -25.56 6.95 -2.23
CA PHE A 264 -24.54 6.38 -3.12
C PHE A 264 -24.22 7.29 -4.30
N ASP A 265 -25.24 7.71 -5.06
CA ASP A 265 -25.09 8.57 -6.24
C ASP A 265 -24.42 9.90 -5.93
N ALA A 266 -24.81 10.53 -4.82
CA ALA A 266 -24.27 11.82 -4.44
C ALA A 266 -22.79 11.68 -4.06
N VAL A 267 -22.46 10.67 -3.23
CA VAL A 267 -21.07 10.42 -2.82
C VAL A 267 -20.21 9.99 -4.02
N LEU A 268 -20.73 9.13 -4.90
CA LEU A 268 -20.04 8.73 -6.11
C LEU A 268 -19.74 9.93 -7.01
N GLY A 269 -20.68 10.88 -7.14
CA GLY A 269 -20.44 12.15 -7.84
C GLY A 269 -19.29 12.96 -7.23
N LEU A 270 -19.25 13.07 -5.89
CA LEU A 270 -18.15 13.75 -5.20
C LEU A 270 -16.80 13.05 -5.37
N VAL A 271 -16.79 11.72 -5.42
CA VAL A 271 -15.58 10.93 -5.71
C VAL A 271 -15.14 11.13 -7.17
N ALA A 272 -16.08 11.15 -8.12
CA ALA A 272 -15.80 11.41 -9.53
C ALA A 272 -15.18 12.81 -9.77
N ASP A 273 -15.46 13.79 -8.91
CA ASP A 273 -14.89 15.14 -8.98
C ASP A 273 -13.48 15.27 -8.36
N LEU A 274 -12.94 14.21 -7.74
CA LEU A 274 -11.57 14.20 -7.24
C LEU A 274 -10.56 14.02 -8.39
N PRO A 275 -9.27 14.35 -8.22
CA PRO A 275 -8.24 13.92 -9.16
C PRO A 275 -8.07 12.39 -9.13
N ALA A 276 -7.79 11.77 -10.29
CA ALA A 276 -7.62 10.32 -10.48
C ALA A 276 -6.84 9.60 -9.36
N GLY A 277 -5.67 10.14 -8.98
CA GLY A 277 -4.81 9.55 -7.95
C GLY A 277 -5.33 9.57 -6.51
N TYR A 278 -6.58 10.01 -6.29
CA TYR A 278 -7.25 9.95 -4.99
C TYR A 278 -8.60 9.20 -5.02
N ARG A 279 -9.04 8.71 -6.19
CA ARG A 279 -10.34 8.04 -6.35
C ARG A 279 -10.28 6.57 -5.99
N ASP A 280 -9.18 5.90 -6.32
CA ASP A 280 -8.93 4.46 -6.16
C ASP A 280 -9.44 3.92 -4.82
N ARG A 281 -8.98 4.50 -3.71
CA ARG A 281 -9.34 4.06 -2.38
C ARG A 281 -10.80 4.32 -2.04
N LEU A 282 -11.41 5.39 -2.55
CA LEU A 282 -12.80 5.72 -2.24
C LEU A 282 -13.77 4.87 -3.07
N LEU A 283 -13.40 4.54 -4.31
CA LEU A 283 -14.14 3.60 -5.14
C LEU A 283 -14.16 2.21 -4.48
N ALA A 284 -13.02 1.73 -3.98
CA ALA A 284 -12.90 0.50 -3.19
C ALA A 284 -13.89 0.45 -2.00
N GLU A 285 -13.97 1.53 -1.22
CA GLU A 285 -14.87 1.61 -0.08
C GLU A 285 -16.35 1.66 -0.50
N LEU A 286 -16.66 2.32 -1.64
CA LEU A 286 -18.01 2.33 -2.21
C LEU A 286 -18.46 0.94 -2.63
N VAL A 287 -17.57 0.11 -3.21
CA VAL A 287 -17.88 -1.29 -3.55
C VAL A 287 -18.39 -2.06 -2.33
N TRP A 288 -17.75 -1.88 -1.18
CA TRP A 288 -18.13 -2.57 0.05
C TRP A 288 -19.49 -2.12 0.61
N GLN A 289 -19.91 -0.88 0.33
CA GLN A 289 -21.26 -0.43 0.70
C GLN A 289 -22.33 -1.11 -0.16
N ILE A 290 -22.06 -1.29 -1.47
CA ILE A 290 -23.02 -1.89 -2.40
C ILE A 290 -23.35 -3.34 -2.00
N SER A 291 -22.40 -4.09 -1.44
CA SER A 291 -22.65 -5.48 -1.06
C SER A 291 -23.71 -5.69 0.03
N HIS A 292 -24.21 -4.61 0.65
CA HIS A 292 -25.21 -4.65 1.71
C HIS A 292 -26.61 -4.15 1.30
N ILE A 293 -26.80 -3.74 0.03
CA ILE A 293 -28.10 -3.28 -0.50
C ILE A 293 -28.79 -4.37 -1.33
N ASP A 294 -30.02 -4.12 -1.81
CA ASP A 294 -30.78 -5.12 -2.57
C ASP A 294 -30.20 -5.41 -3.96
N ALA A 295 -30.54 -6.56 -4.53
CA ALA A 295 -29.96 -7.05 -5.79
C ALA A 295 -30.13 -6.08 -6.98
N GLN A 296 -31.26 -5.37 -7.07
CA GLN A 296 -31.53 -4.48 -8.18
C GLN A 296 -30.74 -3.18 -8.00
N GLU A 297 -30.80 -2.60 -6.81
CA GLU A 297 -30.04 -1.40 -6.45
C GLU A 297 -28.53 -1.66 -6.56
N GLN A 298 -28.07 -2.88 -6.24
CA GLN A 298 -26.69 -3.31 -6.47
C GLN A 298 -26.29 -3.16 -7.94
N VAL A 299 -27.07 -3.67 -8.89
CA VAL A 299 -26.73 -3.59 -10.32
C VAL A 299 -26.65 -2.15 -10.81
N GLU A 300 -27.58 -1.30 -10.38
CA GLU A 300 -27.59 0.13 -10.72
C GLU A 300 -26.36 0.85 -10.15
N CYS A 301 -26.06 0.63 -8.86
CA CYS A 301 -24.89 1.21 -8.19
C CYS A 301 -23.57 0.70 -8.80
N LEU A 302 -23.47 -0.59 -9.13
CA LEU A 302 -22.31 -1.15 -9.83
C LEU A 302 -22.15 -0.52 -11.21
N GLY A 303 -23.23 -0.35 -11.96
CA GLY A 303 -23.20 0.31 -13.28
C GLY A 303 -22.61 1.71 -13.19
N ALA A 304 -23.10 2.52 -12.24
CA ALA A 304 -22.58 3.87 -12.01
C ALA A 304 -21.12 3.86 -11.57
N LEU A 305 -20.71 2.96 -10.67
CA LEU A 305 -19.33 2.84 -10.20
C LEU A 305 -18.40 2.46 -11.36
N ILE A 306 -18.82 1.49 -12.18
CA ILE A 306 -18.10 1.06 -13.37
C ILE A 306 -17.94 2.21 -14.37
N ASP A 307 -18.98 3.02 -14.56
CA ASP A 307 -18.90 4.17 -15.47
C ASP A 307 -17.90 5.20 -14.96
N VAL A 308 -17.90 5.52 -13.66
CA VAL A 308 -16.89 6.41 -13.07
C VAL A 308 -15.48 5.81 -13.17
N ALA A 309 -15.32 4.55 -12.79
CA ALA A 309 -14.04 3.84 -12.87
C ALA A 309 -13.54 3.78 -14.32
N GLY A 310 -14.41 3.64 -15.31
CA GLY A 310 -14.05 3.59 -16.74
C GLY A 310 -13.34 4.84 -17.27
N HIS A 311 -13.44 5.98 -16.56
CA HIS A 311 -12.73 7.22 -16.90
C HIS A 311 -11.31 7.26 -16.31
N GLU A 312 -10.93 6.30 -15.46
CA GLU A 312 -9.60 6.20 -14.86
C GLU A 312 -8.55 5.64 -15.84
N PRO A 313 -7.25 5.81 -15.54
CA PRO A 313 -6.20 5.03 -16.17
C PRO A 313 -6.46 3.54 -15.98
N ALA A 314 -6.22 2.76 -17.03
CA ALA A 314 -6.67 1.38 -17.09
C ALA A 314 -6.15 0.47 -15.96
N MET A 315 -4.98 0.77 -15.37
CA MET A 315 -4.48 0.08 -14.18
C MET A 315 -5.31 0.35 -12.92
N VAL A 316 -5.77 1.60 -12.71
CA VAL A 316 -6.63 1.97 -11.58
C VAL A 316 -8.02 1.35 -11.74
N CYS A 317 -8.54 1.34 -12.97
CA CYS A 317 -9.76 0.60 -13.29
C CYS A 317 -9.59 -0.89 -12.97
N ALA A 318 -8.41 -1.46 -13.23
CA ALA A 318 -8.15 -2.88 -13.04
C ALA A 318 -8.21 -3.21 -11.56
N ASP A 319 -7.50 -2.48 -10.71
CA ASP A 319 -7.55 -2.66 -9.25
C ASP A 319 -8.99 -2.53 -8.70
N THR A 320 -9.74 -1.54 -9.18
CA THR A 320 -11.16 -1.36 -8.81
C THR A 320 -12.00 -2.57 -9.24
N LEU A 321 -11.77 -3.10 -10.45
CA LEU A 321 -12.40 -4.33 -10.93
C LEU A 321 -12.00 -5.54 -10.10
N VAL A 322 -10.72 -5.66 -9.71
CA VAL A 322 -10.23 -6.74 -8.85
C VAL A 322 -10.98 -6.73 -7.53
N GLU A 323 -11.21 -5.55 -6.97
CA GLU A 323 -11.91 -5.35 -5.71
C GLU A 323 -13.42 -5.60 -5.82
N LEU A 324 -14.06 -5.10 -6.88
CA LEU A 324 -15.43 -5.49 -7.27
C LEU A 324 -15.57 -7.01 -7.33
N LEU A 325 -14.65 -7.67 -8.03
CA LEU A 325 -14.59 -9.12 -8.18
C LEU A 325 -14.12 -9.87 -6.92
N THR A 326 -13.54 -9.19 -5.93
CA THR A 326 -13.25 -9.80 -4.63
C THR A 326 -14.51 -9.85 -3.79
N ASN A 327 -15.28 -8.78 -3.88
CA ASN A 327 -16.51 -8.62 -3.12
C ASN A 327 -17.72 -9.24 -3.87
N THR A 328 -17.54 -9.76 -5.09
CA THR A 328 -18.58 -10.43 -5.89
C THR A 328 -19.10 -11.73 -5.30
N ASP A 329 -18.45 -12.36 -4.32
CA ASP A 329 -19.10 -13.46 -3.57
C ASP A 329 -20.41 -12.98 -2.90
N MET A 330 -20.58 -11.65 -2.75
CA MET A 330 -21.81 -11.00 -2.28
C MET A 330 -22.69 -10.45 -3.41
N LEU A 331 -22.27 -10.55 -4.68
CA LEU A 331 -22.97 -9.99 -5.84
C LEU A 331 -23.77 -11.08 -6.57
N PHE A 332 -24.96 -10.72 -7.03
CA PHE A 332 -25.84 -11.59 -7.81
C PHE A 332 -25.27 -11.84 -9.23
N PRO A 333 -25.71 -12.91 -9.94
CA PRO A 333 -25.21 -13.24 -11.28
C PRO A 333 -25.27 -12.09 -12.32
N ALA A 334 -26.23 -11.17 -12.18
CA ALA A 334 -26.34 -9.98 -13.01
C ALA A 334 -25.16 -8.99 -12.78
N GLY A 335 -24.73 -8.82 -11.52
CA GLY A 335 -23.57 -8.02 -11.17
C GLY A 335 -22.28 -8.61 -11.73
N GLU A 336 -22.09 -9.93 -11.64
CA GLU A 336 -20.94 -10.61 -12.26
C GLU A 336 -20.87 -10.33 -13.77
N SER A 337 -22.01 -10.47 -14.48
CA SER A 337 -22.07 -10.22 -15.92
C SER A 337 -21.66 -8.79 -16.30
N LEU A 338 -22.13 -7.80 -15.54
CA LEU A 338 -21.82 -6.38 -15.75
C LEU A 338 -20.33 -6.08 -15.51
N VAL A 339 -19.74 -6.67 -14.48
CA VAL A 339 -18.31 -6.56 -14.17
C VAL A 339 -17.46 -7.21 -15.28
N LEU A 340 -17.85 -8.38 -15.78
CA LEU A 340 -17.16 -9.06 -16.87
C LEU A 340 -17.29 -8.34 -18.22
N GLU A 341 -18.44 -7.72 -18.50
CA GLU A 341 -18.61 -6.85 -19.67
C GLU A 341 -17.68 -5.63 -19.60
N HIS A 342 -17.52 -5.05 -18.42
CA HIS A 342 -16.55 -3.97 -18.23
C HIS A 342 -15.10 -4.45 -18.38
N ALA A 343 -14.76 -5.62 -17.83
CA ALA A 343 -13.45 -6.23 -18.03
C ALA A 343 -13.14 -6.43 -19.52
N ASP A 344 -14.13 -6.81 -20.34
CA ASP A 344 -14.00 -6.88 -21.80
C ASP A 344 -13.71 -5.52 -22.45
N ARG A 345 -14.43 -4.46 -22.05
CA ARG A 345 -14.17 -3.09 -22.52
C ARG A 345 -12.75 -2.65 -22.15
N MET A 346 -12.29 -3.00 -20.96
CA MET A 346 -10.95 -2.70 -20.48
C MET A 346 -9.85 -3.45 -21.21
N LEU A 347 -10.03 -4.76 -21.45
CA LEU A 347 -9.04 -5.56 -22.18
C LEU A 347 -8.65 -4.92 -23.51
N ARG A 348 -9.61 -4.34 -24.23
CA ARG A 348 -9.38 -3.66 -25.52
C ARG A 348 -8.51 -2.39 -25.41
N ARG A 349 -8.43 -1.80 -24.22
CA ARG A 349 -7.65 -0.56 -23.94
C ARG A 349 -6.28 -0.85 -23.36
N LEU A 350 -6.10 -2.02 -22.78
CA LEU A 350 -4.88 -2.44 -22.09
C LEU A 350 -3.81 -2.92 -23.07
N ARG A 351 -2.54 -2.75 -22.69
CA ARG A 351 -1.43 -3.42 -23.35
C ARG A 351 -1.49 -4.90 -23.05
N LEU A 352 -0.90 -5.70 -23.92
CA LEU A 352 -1.00 -7.15 -23.88
C LEU A 352 -0.51 -7.77 -22.55
N ALA A 353 0.51 -7.20 -21.89
CA ALA A 353 0.96 -7.63 -20.56
C ALA A 353 -0.08 -7.31 -19.46
N GLU A 354 -0.72 -6.15 -19.54
CA GLU A 354 -1.75 -5.73 -18.59
C GLU A 354 -3.06 -6.52 -18.83
N GLN A 355 -3.35 -6.87 -20.09
CA GLN A 355 -4.43 -7.79 -20.45
C GLN A 355 -4.23 -9.16 -19.80
N ALA A 356 -3.01 -9.69 -19.84
CA ALA A 356 -2.68 -10.93 -19.18
C ALA A 356 -2.93 -10.81 -17.66
N ASP A 357 -2.36 -9.80 -17.00
CA ASP A 357 -2.53 -9.63 -15.54
C ASP A 357 -4.01 -9.45 -15.12
N LEU A 358 -4.81 -8.71 -15.90
CA LEU A 358 -6.25 -8.62 -15.69
C LEU A 358 -6.93 -9.99 -15.83
N ILE A 359 -6.62 -10.75 -16.89
CA ILE A 359 -7.17 -12.09 -17.10
C ILE A 359 -6.79 -13.04 -15.95
N ALA A 360 -5.53 -13.05 -15.52
CA ALA A 360 -5.11 -13.81 -14.35
C ALA A 360 -5.91 -13.43 -13.11
N THR A 361 -6.10 -12.13 -12.89
CA THR A 361 -6.73 -11.66 -11.67
C THR A 361 -8.22 -11.98 -11.63
N VAL A 362 -8.93 -11.84 -12.74
CA VAL A 362 -10.32 -12.28 -12.88
C VAL A 362 -10.39 -13.80 -12.69
N ALA A 363 -9.48 -14.57 -13.29
CA ALA A 363 -9.50 -16.02 -13.23
C ALA A 363 -9.18 -16.62 -11.85
N ARG A 364 -8.47 -15.89 -10.99
CA ARG A 364 -8.23 -16.30 -9.59
C ARG A 364 -9.50 -16.26 -8.75
N ARG A 365 -10.57 -15.63 -9.26
CA ARG A 365 -11.87 -15.64 -8.60
C ARG A 365 -12.52 -16.98 -8.85
N GLU A 366 -12.95 -17.61 -7.77
CA GLU A 366 -13.50 -18.98 -7.79
C GLU A 366 -14.96 -19.01 -8.30
N LEU A 367 -15.37 -17.97 -9.04
CA LEU A 367 -16.67 -17.85 -9.69
C LEU A 367 -16.65 -18.48 -11.09
N VAL A 368 -17.72 -19.20 -11.42
CA VAL A 368 -17.85 -19.93 -12.69
C VAL A 368 -17.77 -18.98 -13.89
N GLY A 369 -18.47 -17.84 -13.85
CA GLY A 369 -18.50 -16.88 -14.95
C GLY A 369 -17.15 -16.22 -15.19
N CYS A 370 -16.46 -15.81 -14.12
CA CYS A 370 -15.09 -15.26 -14.18
C CYS A 370 -14.11 -16.23 -14.85
N ARG A 371 -14.21 -17.52 -14.51
CA ARG A 371 -13.36 -18.54 -15.12
C ARG A 371 -13.69 -18.77 -16.59
N GLN A 372 -14.97 -18.95 -16.92
CA GLN A 372 -15.41 -19.12 -18.31
C GLN A 372 -15.01 -17.93 -19.18
N TRP A 373 -15.17 -16.71 -18.63
CA TRP A 373 -14.71 -15.49 -19.25
C TRP A 373 -13.21 -15.54 -19.51
N ALA A 374 -12.39 -15.85 -18.50
CA ALA A 374 -10.94 -15.89 -18.66
C ALA A 374 -10.49 -16.94 -19.69
N LEU A 375 -11.05 -18.17 -19.64
CA LEU A 375 -10.81 -19.23 -20.60
C LEU A 375 -11.13 -18.78 -22.04
N SER A 376 -12.21 -18.01 -22.22
CA SER A 376 -12.61 -17.49 -23.54
C SER A 376 -11.67 -16.40 -24.08
N ARG A 377 -10.82 -15.81 -23.23
CA ARG A 377 -9.87 -14.73 -23.60
C ARG A 377 -8.42 -15.21 -23.74
N LEU A 378 -8.10 -16.42 -23.28
CA LEU A 378 -6.77 -17.00 -23.48
C LEU A 378 -6.33 -17.08 -24.96
N PRO A 379 -7.19 -17.43 -25.94
CA PRO A 379 -6.78 -17.43 -27.35
C PRO A 379 -6.34 -16.06 -27.86
N MET A 380 -6.93 -14.98 -27.34
CA MET A 380 -6.56 -13.61 -27.69
C MET A 380 -5.13 -13.29 -27.24
N LEU A 381 -4.75 -13.68 -26.01
CA LEU A 381 -3.38 -13.50 -25.51
C LEU A 381 -2.36 -14.30 -26.35
N ALA A 382 -2.71 -15.54 -26.72
CA ALA A 382 -1.85 -16.37 -27.55
C ALA A 382 -1.65 -15.77 -28.95
N GLN A 383 -2.72 -15.25 -29.57
CA GLN A 383 -2.64 -14.57 -30.87
C GLN A 383 -1.84 -13.26 -30.79
N GLY A 384 -2.06 -12.45 -29.76
CA GLY A 384 -1.29 -11.23 -29.53
C GLY A 384 0.19 -11.51 -29.34
N GLN A 385 0.53 -12.58 -28.60
CA GLN A 385 1.92 -13.02 -28.45
C GLN A 385 2.54 -13.39 -29.79
N ALA A 386 1.85 -14.16 -30.63
CA ALA A 386 2.36 -14.55 -31.94
C ALA A 386 2.60 -13.34 -32.86
N ALA A 387 1.72 -12.33 -32.82
CA ALA A 387 1.88 -11.09 -33.56
C ALA A 387 3.11 -10.28 -33.10
N HIS A 388 3.40 -10.25 -31.79
CA HIS A 388 4.60 -9.59 -31.26
C HIS A 388 5.89 -10.38 -31.50
N GLN A 389 5.82 -11.72 -31.58
CA GLN A 389 6.99 -12.53 -31.96
C GLN A 389 7.51 -12.20 -33.38
N LEU A 390 6.61 -11.86 -34.30
CA LEU A 390 6.97 -11.52 -35.68
C LEU A 390 7.62 -10.13 -35.83
N THR A 391 7.57 -9.28 -34.79
CA THR A 391 8.18 -7.93 -34.80
C THR A 391 9.55 -7.90 -34.12
N ASP A 392 10.00 -9.03 -33.56
CA ASP A 392 11.18 -9.15 -32.70
C ASP A 392 12.48 -9.49 -33.46
N ASP A 393 12.46 -9.53 -34.79
CA ASP A 393 13.67 -9.59 -35.64
C ASP A 393 14.62 -8.39 -35.43
N ALA A 394 14.18 -7.36 -34.68
CA ALA A 394 14.96 -6.17 -34.35
C ALA A 394 15.72 -6.24 -33.01
N GLY A 395 15.54 -7.29 -32.20
CA GLY A 395 16.31 -7.60 -30.99
C GLY A 395 16.28 -6.54 -29.88
N VAL A 396 15.53 -6.79 -28.79
CA VAL A 396 15.83 -6.33 -27.41
C VAL A 396 14.90 -7.08 -26.42
N GLY A 397 15.46 -7.57 -25.32
CA GLY A 397 14.83 -8.41 -24.27
C GLY A 397 13.68 -7.82 -23.44
N ALA A 398 12.77 -7.05 -24.03
CA ALA A 398 11.54 -6.56 -23.38
C ALA A 398 10.37 -7.58 -23.40
N VAL A 399 10.49 -8.66 -24.18
CA VAL A 399 9.42 -9.66 -24.43
C VAL A 399 9.39 -10.81 -23.41
N ILE A 400 10.44 -10.96 -22.60
CA ILE A 400 10.60 -12.08 -21.65
C ILE A 400 9.60 -12.04 -20.48
N PRO A 401 9.37 -10.90 -19.79
CA PRO A 401 8.40 -10.83 -18.68
C PRO A 401 6.98 -11.13 -19.15
N TYR A 402 6.69 -10.82 -20.42
CA TYR A 402 5.38 -10.91 -21.02
C TYR A 402 4.90 -12.36 -21.23
N ARG A 403 5.78 -13.27 -21.68
CA ARG A 403 5.42 -14.69 -21.90
C ARG A 403 5.22 -15.44 -20.58
N ALA A 404 6.05 -15.14 -19.58
CA ALA A 404 5.93 -15.71 -18.24
C ALA A 404 4.59 -15.34 -17.60
N GLU A 405 4.13 -14.11 -17.82
CA GLU A 405 2.86 -13.63 -17.29
C GLU A 405 1.67 -14.36 -17.93
N ILE A 406 1.66 -14.56 -19.25
CA ILE A 406 0.59 -15.36 -19.90
C ILE A 406 0.56 -16.80 -19.38
N VAL A 407 1.72 -17.43 -19.23
CA VAL A 407 1.79 -18.79 -18.65
C VAL A 407 1.27 -18.78 -17.21
N ARG A 408 1.61 -17.77 -16.41
CA ARG A 408 1.05 -17.58 -15.07
C ARG A 408 -0.47 -17.42 -15.12
N CYS A 409 -1.01 -16.68 -16.09
CA CYS A 409 -2.44 -16.49 -16.29
C CYS A 409 -3.15 -17.79 -16.62
N VAL A 410 -2.68 -18.52 -17.64
CA VAL A 410 -3.27 -19.80 -18.06
C VAL A 410 -3.28 -20.76 -16.87
N ILE A 411 -2.19 -20.83 -16.12
CA ILE A 411 -2.13 -21.74 -14.99
C ILE A 411 -3.03 -21.26 -13.84
N ALA A 412 -3.09 -19.97 -13.53
CA ALA A 412 -4.01 -19.44 -12.53
C ALA A 412 -5.48 -19.78 -12.87
N VAL A 413 -5.86 -19.68 -14.14
CA VAL A 413 -7.20 -20.05 -14.64
C VAL A 413 -7.49 -21.55 -14.43
N MET A 414 -6.48 -22.39 -14.68
CA MET A 414 -6.64 -23.84 -14.62
C MET A 414 -6.49 -24.40 -13.21
N ALA A 415 -5.78 -23.74 -12.28
CA ALA A 415 -5.48 -24.23 -10.94
C ALA A 415 -6.48 -23.80 -9.84
N GLY A 416 -7.58 -23.12 -10.18
CA GLY A 416 -8.63 -22.75 -9.22
C GLY A 416 -9.19 -23.95 -8.45
N ARG A 417 -9.35 -23.83 -7.12
CA ARG A 417 -9.52 -24.98 -6.21
C ARG A 417 -10.94 -25.56 -6.15
N ASN A 418 -11.96 -24.74 -6.41
CA ASN A 418 -13.34 -25.14 -6.17
C ASN A 418 -13.99 -25.89 -7.35
N ILE A 419 -13.52 -25.64 -8.57
CA ILE A 419 -14.04 -26.28 -9.79
C ILE A 419 -12.82 -26.60 -10.64
N GLY A 420 -12.36 -27.86 -10.64
CA GLY A 420 -11.27 -28.29 -11.52
C GLY A 420 -11.62 -28.01 -12.99
N PRO A 421 -10.63 -27.74 -13.86
CA PRO A 421 -10.91 -27.54 -15.28
C PRO A 421 -11.46 -28.84 -15.84
N SER A 422 -12.49 -28.78 -16.67
CA SER A 422 -12.99 -29.99 -17.31
C SER A 422 -11.89 -30.58 -18.20
N PRO A 423 -11.80 -31.91 -18.35
CA PRO A 423 -10.80 -32.54 -19.23
C PRO A 423 -10.84 -31.99 -20.67
N LEU A 424 -12.03 -31.56 -21.13
CA LEU A 424 -12.22 -30.94 -22.43
C LEU A 424 -11.56 -29.55 -22.52
N GLU A 425 -11.73 -28.71 -21.49
CA GLU A 425 -11.10 -27.38 -21.42
C GLU A 425 -9.58 -27.49 -21.34
N VAL A 426 -9.07 -28.41 -20.52
CA VAL A 426 -7.64 -28.73 -20.47
C VAL A 426 -7.17 -29.17 -21.84
N GLY A 427 -7.85 -30.12 -22.49
CA GLY A 427 -7.53 -30.61 -23.82
C GLY A 427 -7.44 -29.49 -24.87
N ARG A 428 -8.35 -28.52 -24.84
CA ARG A 428 -8.39 -27.40 -25.77
C ARG A 428 -7.23 -26.42 -25.58
N LEU A 429 -6.84 -26.15 -24.33
CA LEU A 429 -5.82 -25.15 -24.00
C LEU A 429 -4.41 -25.72 -23.91
N TRP A 430 -4.28 -27.03 -23.75
CA TRP A 430 -3.01 -27.73 -23.56
C TRP A 430 -1.96 -27.44 -24.64
N PRO A 431 -2.28 -27.42 -25.96
CA PRO A 431 -1.28 -27.13 -26.99
C PRO A 431 -0.71 -25.72 -26.88
N GLU A 432 -1.55 -24.73 -26.59
CA GLU A 432 -1.13 -23.33 -26.45
C GLU A 432 -0.33 -23.11 -25.17
N LEU A 433 -0.69 -23.79 -24.08
CA LEU A 433 0.12 -23.82 -22.86
C LEU A 433 1.52 -24.39 -23.14
N CYS A 434 1.61 -25.52 -23.86
CA CYS A 434 2.91 -26.14 -24.18
C CYS A 434 3.79 -25.19 -25.01
N LYS A 435 3.23 -24.58 -26.06
CA LYS A 435 3.95 -23.58 -26.88
C LYS A 435 4.43 -22.39 -26.05
N ALA A 436 3.57 -21.87 -25.17
CA ALA A 436 3.92 -20.75 -24.31
C ALA A 436 5.03 -21.13 -23.32
N PHE A 437 4.98 -22.35 -22.76
CA PHE A 437 5.96 -22.88 -21.82
C PHE A 437 7.33 -23.12 -22.47
N GLU A 438 7.37 -23.70 -23.66
CA GLU A 438 8.59 -23.90 -24.45
C GLU A 438 9.27 -22.56 -24.79
N ALA A 439 8.46 -21.52 -25.01
CA ALA A 439 8.92 -20.18 -25.32
C ALA A 439 9.43 -19.36 -24.10
N LEU A 440 9.37 -19.91 -22.88
CA LEU A 440 9.90 -19.29 -21.65
C LEU A 440 11.42 -19.48 -21.51
N GLU A 441 12.09 -18.48 -20.93
CA GLU A 441 13.47 -18.62 -20.47
C GLU A 441 13.56 -19.50 -19.22
N GLN A 442 14.75 -20.05 -18.96
CA GLN A 442 14.98 -21.06 -17.91
C GLN A 442 14.51 -20.61 -16.51
N GLY A 443 14.74 -19.35 -16.12
CA GLY A 443 14.27 -18.83 -14.82
C GLY A 443 12.75 -18.65 -14.72
N ALA A 444 12.07 -18.34 -15.82
CA ALA A 444 10.60 -18.26 -15.86
C ALA A 444 9.94 -19.64 -15.90
N ARG A 445 10.62 -20.63 -16.49
CA ARG A 445 10.17 -22.02 -16.49
C ARG A 445 10.04 -22.55 -15.07
N GLU A 446 11.01 -22.32 -14.19
CA GLU A 446 10.96 -22.81 -12.79
C GLU A 446 9.69 -22.36 -12.04
N PHE A 447 9.28 -21.11 -12.22
CA PHE A 447 8.05 -20.59 -11.61
C PHE A 447 6.80 -21.25 -12.22
N ALA A 448 6.79 -21.43 -13.55
CA ALA A 448 5.71 -22.10 -14.25
C ALA A 448 5.61 -23.60 -13.90
N LEU A 449 6.72 -24.28 -13.55
CA LEU A 449 6.72 -25.68 -13.12
C LEU A 449 5.91 -25.90 -11.84
N ALA A 450 6.05 -25.03 -10.85
CA ALA A 450 5.33 -25.15 -9.58
C ALA A 450 3.82 -25.12 -9.79
N ALA A 451 3.38 -24.34 -10.76
CA ALA A 451 1.99 -24.17 -11.10
C ALA A 451 1.50 -25.32 -12.03
N LEU A 452 2.36 -25.81 -12.96
CA LEU A 452 2.07 -26.99 -13.79
C LEU A 452 1.85 -28.27 -12.95
N ARG A 453 2.58 -28.41 -11.84
CA ARG A 453 2.41 -29.51 -10.88
C ARG A 453 1.02 -29.55 -10.25
N GLN A 454 0.37 -28.39 -10.07
CA GLN A 454 -0.99 -28.33 -9.53
C GLN A 454 -2.04 -28.85 -10.53
N LEU A 455 -1.69 -28.89 -11.82
CA LEU A 455 -2.59 -29.33 -12.89
C LEU A 455 -2.52 -30.82 -13.16
N LEU A 456 -1.42 -31.49 -12.78
CA LEU A 456 -1.20 -32.92 -13.00
C LEU A 456 -2.40 -33.82 -12.66
N PRO A 457 -3.15 -33.61 -11.56
CA PRO A 457 -4.32 -34.44 -11.24
C PRO A 457 -5.46 -34.34 -12.25
N HIS A 458 -5.50 -33.27 -13.04
CA HIS A 458 -6.57 -32.98 -14.02
C HIS A 458 -6.17 -33.32 -15.46
N LEU A 459 -4.93 -33.74 -15.68
CA LEU A 459 -4.40 -34.06 -17.00
C LEU A 459 -4.68 -35.52 -17.38
N SER A 460 -4.98 -35.74 -18.66
CA SER A 460 -4.96 -37.09 -19.23
C SER A 460 -3.56 -37.71 -19.12
N GLU A 461 -3.45 -39.02 -19.29
CA GLU A 461 -2.16 -39.72 -19.23
C GLU A 461 -1.15 -39.15 -20.25
N ALA A 462 -1.56 -38.99 -21.51
CA ALA A 462 -0.72 -38.38 -22.55
C ALA A 462 -0.30 -36.94 -22.20
N GLN A 463 -1.17 -36.15 -21.58
CA GLN A 463 -0.85 -34.80 -21.12
C GLN A 463 0.11 -34.82 -19.92
N ARG A 464 -0.04 -35.78 -18.99
CA ARG A 464 0.90 -35.96 -17.87
C ARG A 464 2.27 -36.37 -18.35
N ASP A 465 2.37 -37.22 -19.36
CA ASP A 465 3.65 -37.62 -19.94
C ASP A 465 4.34 -36.43 -20.60
N GLN A 466 3.59 -35.63 -21.36
CA GLN A 466 4.11 -34.41 -21.98
C GLN A 466 4.50 -33.36 -20.93
N ALA A 467 3.68 -33.18 -19.88
CA ALA A 467 3.99 -32.32 -18.75
C ALA A 467 5.26 -32.78 -18.03
N SER A 468 5.43 -34.09 -17.84
CA SER A 468 6.60 -34.69 -17.19
C SER A 468 7.85 -34.54 -18.05
N ALA A 469 7.73 -34.64 -19.38
CA ALA A 469 8.81 -34.35 -20.30
C ALA A 469 9.24 -32.87 -20.25
N LEU A 470 8.28 -31.94 -20.21
CA LEU A 470 8.54 -30.52 -20.00
C LEU A 470 9.17 -30.24 -18.63
N LEU A 471 8.73 -30.94 -17.58
CA LEU A 471 9.29 -30.84 -16.22
C LEU A 471 10.74 -31.36 -16.16
N GLY A 472 11.00 -32.52 -16.76
CA GLY A 472 12.31 -33.16 -16.77
C GLY A 472 13.37 -32.42 -17.60
N ALA A 473 12.95 -31.63 -18.60
CA ALA A 473 13.84 -30.76 -19.36
C ALA A 473 14.37 -29.56 -18.56
N VAL A 474 13.67 -29.16 -17.49
CA VAL A 474 14.02 -27.98 -16.68
C VAL A 474 14.64 -28.37 -15.34
N ASP A 475 14.11 -29.42 -14.69
CA ASP A 475 14.66 -29.98 -13.46
C ASP A 475 14.76 -31.52 -13.58
N PRO A 476 15.89 -32.05 -14.09
CA PRO A 476 16.07 -33.50 -14.27
C PRO A 476 16.08 -34.28 -12.94
N ARG A 477 16.14 -33.61 -11.78
CA ARG A 477 16.09 -34.24 -10.46
C ARG A 477 14.67 -34.35 -9.91
N GLY A 478 13.75 -33.48 -10.35
CA GLY A 478 12.36 -33.44 -9.92
C GLY A 478 11.38 -34.27 -10.75
N ALA A 479 11.84 -34.94 -11.80
CA ALA A 479 11.02 -35.78 -12.70
C ALA A 479 10.87 -37.24 -12.24
N ARG A 480 11.26 -37.57 -11.00
CA ARG A 480 11.14 -38.90 -10.40
C ARG A 480 10.03 -38.96 -9.37
#